data_AF-A0A539DPN3-F1
#
_entry.id   AF-A0A539DPN3-F1
#
_cell.length_a   1.000
_cell.length_b   1.000
_cell.length_c   1.000
_cell.angle_alpha   90.00
_cell.angle_beta   90.00
_cell.angle_gamma   90.00
#
_symmetry.space_group_name_H-M   'P 1'
#
loop_
_entity.id
_entity.type
_entity.pdbx_description
1 polymer ?
#
loop_
_entity_poly.entity_id
_entity_poly.type
_entity_poly.pdbx_seq_one_letter_code
_entity_poly.pdbx_strand_id
1 'polypeptide(L)'
;MTPPGPISDLSVIGQTAASLTLRWTVPGDDGAGGGAAQAYDIRYATAPINDGNFGSATPVSPAPGAPAGPGTLQTHVMSGLSGNTLYYIAMKTLDEVPNISALSNVATGTTLVPAADSTPPGTVTDLMVISATYLGVTLHWTAPGDDGFSGTATSYDVRYSHAPITAANFIDATPAASEPPPGPANSLQAFTVTGLGPGTWYFALK
;
A
#
# COMPACT_ATOMS: atom_id res chain seq x y z
N MET A 1 -14.14 32.74 27.59
CA MET A 1 -14.28 31.35 27.12
C MET A 1 -12.94 30.67 27.35
N THR A 2 -12.94 29.53 28.03
CA THR A 2 -11.73 28.77 28.36
C THR A 2 -11.55 27.65 27.31
N PRO A 3 -10.31 27.39 26.83
CA PRO A 3 -10.06 26.30 25.89
C PRO A 3 -10.25 24.92 26.54
N PRO A 4 -10.70 23.88 25.81
CA PRO A 4 -10.86 22.55 26.39
C PRO A 4 -9.54 22.00 26.98
N GLY A 5 -9.65 21.21 28.05
CA GLY A 5 -8.50 20.57 28.69
C GLY A 5 -7.73 19.64 27.73
N PRO A 6 -6.41 19.49 27.88
CA PRO A 6 -5.63 18.60 27.02
C PRO A 6 -5.94 17.13 27.30
N ILE A 7 -5.86 16.31 26.25
CA ILE A 7 -5.85 14.85 26.36
C ILE A 7 -4.52 14.40 26.94
N SER A 8 -4.54 13.56 27.97
CA SER A 8 -3.31 13.13 28.68
C SER A 8 -3.03 11.63 28.59
N ASP A 9 -3.94 10.86 28.01
CA ASP A 9 -3.91 9.40 27.97
C ASP A 9 -3.94 8.82 26.54
N LEU A 10 -3.55 9.63 25.54
CA LEU A 10 -3.45 9.15 24.15
C LEU A 10 -2.48 7.97 24.10
N SER A 11 -2.92 6.86 23.53
CA SER A 11 -2.16 5.61 23.46
C SER A 11 -2.44 4.84 22.18
N VAL A 12 -1.47 4.01 21.77
CA VAL A 12 -1.65 3.02 20.70
C VAL A 12 -2.03 1.69 21.33
N ILE A 13 -3.14 1.10 20.90
CA ILE A 13 -3.71 -0.15 21.45
C ILE A 13 -3.74 -1.30 20.43
N GLY A 14 -3.38 -1.05 19.18
CA GLY A 14 -3.34 -2.07 18.12
C GLY A 14 -2.47 -1.62 16.95
N GLN A 15 -1.90 -2.57 16.22
CA GLN A 15 -1.00 -2.30 15.11
C GLN A 15 -1.13 -3.37 14.02
N THR A 16 -1.04 -2.94 12.77
CA THR A 16 -0.88 -3.80 11.59
C THR A 16 0.36 -3.34 10.82
N ALA A 17 0.62 -3.93 9.65
CA ALA A 17 1.67 -3.44 8.76
C ALA A 17 1.37 -2.06 8.14
N ALA A 18 0.12 -1.58 8.20
CA ALA A 18 -0.29 -0.33 7.54
C ALA A 18 -1.22 0.55 8.39
N SER A 19 -1.42 0.23 9.68
CA SER A 19 -2.28 1.00 10.55
C SER A 19 -1.91 0.91 12.04
N LEU A 20 -2.29 1.93 12.79
CA LEU A 20 -2.26 1.98 14.25
C LEU A 20 -3.66 2.31 14.78
N THR A 21 -4.10 1.61 15.82
CA THR A 21 -5.35 1.91 16.52
C THR A 21 -5.04 2.75 17.75
N LEU A 22 -5.58 3.96 17.79
CA LEU A 22 -5.44 4.92 18.87
C LEU A 22 -6.58 4.79 19.88
N ARG A 23 -6.30 5.13 21.14
CA ARG A 23 -7.29 5.28 22.22
C ARG A 23 -6.95 6.49 23.09
N TRP A 24 -7.98 7.22 23.49
CA TRP A 24 -7.89 8.31 24.46
C TRP A 24 -9.21 8.50 25.20
N THR A 25 -9.19 9.26 26.31
CA THR A 25 -10.38 9.70 27.02
C THR A 25 -10.78 11.10 26.55
N VAL A 26 -12.06 11.31 26.21
CA VAL A 26 -12.54 12.64 25.83
C VAL A 26 -12.37 13.62 27.01
N PRO A 27 -11.70 14.77 26.82
CA PRO A 27 -11.46 15.70 27.92
C PRO A 27 -12.77 16.29 28.43
N GLY A 28 -12.80 16.60 29.73
CA GLY A 28 -13.88 17.38 30.32
C GLY A 28 -13.80 18.86 29.96
N ASP A 29 -14.92 19.54 30.15
CA ASP A 29 -14.99 21.00 30.15
C ASP A 29 -14.11 21.55 31.28
N ASP A 30 -13.30 22.57 31.00
CA ASP A 30 -12.31 23.13 31.93
C ASP A 30 -12.84 24.32 32.74
N GLY A 31 -14.14 24.61 32.68
CA GLY A 31 -14.79 25.62 33.51
C GLY A 31 -16.32 25.57 33.44
N ALA A 32 -17.03 26.37 34.25
CA ALA A 32 -18.51 26.38 34.31
C ALA A 32 -19.19 27.02 33.06
N GLY A 33 -18.53 27.01 31.90
CA GLY A 33 -19.01 27.65 30.68
C GLY A 33 -18.10 27.51 29.46
N GLY A 34 -17.24 26.49 29.41
CA GLY A 34 -16.48 26.13 28.20
C GLY A 34 -17.32 25.17 27.34
N GLY A 35 -17.21 25.25 26.01
CA GLY A 35 -17.90 24.30 25.15
C GLY A 35 -17.28 22.91 25.27
N ALA A 36 -18.07 21.85 25.14
CA ALA A 36 -17.53 20.51 24.92
C ALA A 36 -16.61 20.51 23.69
N ALA A 37 -15.57 19.68 23.67
CA ALA A 37 -14.77 19.50 22.46
C ALA A 37 -15.69 19.09 21.29
N GLN A 38 -15.54 19.76 20.15
CA GLN A 38 -16.34 19.52 18.94
C GLN A 38 -15.54 18.80 17.85
N ALA A 39 -14.21 18.88 17.89
CA ALA A 39 -13.34 18.20 16.93
C ALA A 39 -11.97 17.85 17.51
N TYR A 40 -11.28 16.96 16.81
CA TYR A 40 -9.90 16.57 17.07
C TYR A 40 -9.02 16.94 15.87
N ASP A 41 -7.87 17.56 16.14
CA ASP A 41 -6.74 17.60 15.20
C ASP A 41 -5.74 16.54 15.68
N ILE A 42 -5.71 15.37 15.04
CA ILE A 42 -4.73 14.32 15.31
C ILE A 42 -3.67 14.36 14.22
N ARG A 43 -2.40 14.36 14.61
CA ARG A 43 -1.28 14.38 13.68
C ARG A 43 -0.23 13.36 14.04
N TYR A 44 0.52 12.95 13.03
CA TYR A 44 1.61 11.99 13.16
C TYR A 44 2.84 12.38 12.35
N ALA A 45 3.99 11.87 12.79
CA ALA A 45 5.27 12.05 12.13
C ALA A 45 6.20 10.86 12.42
N THR A 46 7.25 10.69 11.62
CA THR A 46 8.34 9.72 11.87
C THR A 46 9.47 10.29 12.73
N ALA A 47 9.31 11.54 13.19
CA ALA A 47 10.18 12.22 14.14
C ALA A 47 9.37 12.72 15.34
N PRO A 48 10.00 12.95 16.51
CA PRO A 48 9.29 13.42 17.70
C PRO A 48 8.47 14.68 17.47
N ILE A 49 7.23 14.68 17.95
CA ILE A 49 6.31 15.82 17.92
C ILE A 49 6.40 16.59 19.24
N ASN A 50 6.35 17.91 19.17
CA ASN A 50 6.16 18.83 20.28
C ASN A 50 5.26 19.99 19.83
N ASP A 51 4.92 20.89 20.75
CA ASP A 51 3.97 21.98 20.45
C ASP A 51 4.45 22.90 19.32
N GLY A 52 5.76 23.15 19.24
CA GLY A 52 6.37 24.03 18.24
C GLY A 52 6.41 23.44 16.83
N ASN A 53 6.32 22.11 16.67
CA ASN A 53 6.34 21.45 15.36
C ASN A 53 5.03 20.73 14.99
N PHE A 54 4.02 20.74 15.87
CA PHE A 54 2.74 20.06 15.64
C PHE A 54 2.08 20.45 14.32
N GLY A 55 2.09 21.75 13.97
CA GLY A 55 1.50 22.25 12.72
C GLY A 55 2.16 21.74 11.44
N SER A 56 3.40 21.25 11.52
CA SER A 56 4.16 20.66 10.40
C SER A 56 4.00 19.14 10.30
N ALA A 57 3.41 18.48 11.30
CA ALA A 57 3.12 17.05 11.26
C ALA A 57 1.93 16.74 10.35
N THR A 58 1.87 15.51 9.87
CA THR A 58 0.85 15.05 8.92
C THR A 58 -0.49 14.85 9.65
N PRO A 59 -1.59 15.46 9.20
CA PRO A 59 -2.91 15.20 9.77
C PRO A 59 -3.41 13.80 9.45
N VAL A 60 -4.09 13.18 10.39
CA VAL A 60 -4.76 11.89 10.18
C VAL A 60 -5.97 12.09 9.26
N SER A 61 -6.09 11.20 8.26
CA SER A 61 -7.22 11.18 7.32
C SER A 61 -7.74 9.75 7.15
N PRO A 62 -9.06 9.51 7.27
CA PRO A 62 -10.08 10.49 7.66
C PRO A 62 -9.91 10.96 9.10
N ALA A 63 -10.34 12.19 9.42
CA ALA A 63 -10.34 12.67 10.79
C ALA A 63 -11.26 11.80 11.68
N PRO A 64 -11.00 11.69 12.99
CA PRO A 64 -11.92 11.03 13.90
C PRO A 64 -13.30 11.69 13.90
N GLY A 65 -14.34 10.91 14.22
CA GLY A 65 -15.67 11.45 14.44
C GLY A 65 -15.71 12.43 15.62
N ALA A 66 -16.81 13.19 15.71
CA ALA A 66 -17.03 14.16 16.76
C ALA A 66 -16.78 13.56 18.16
N PRO A 67 -16.19 14.33 19.10
CA PRO A 67 -15.99 13.88 20.46
C PRO A 67 -17.29 13.38 21.10
N ALA A 68 -17.21 12.24 21.79
CA ALA A 68 -18.30 11.77 22.64
C ALA A 68 -18.43 12.63 23.92
N GLY A 69 -19.30 12.22 24.84
CA GLY A 69 -19.39 12.90 26.14
C GLY A 69 -18.07 12.84 26.92
N PRO A 70 -17.74 13.86 27.73
CA PRO A 70 -16.57 13.85 28.62
C PRO A 70 -16.37 12.55 29.39
N GLY A 71 -15.12 12.12 29.54
CA GLY A 71 -14.78 10.88 30.25
C GLY A 71 -15.06 9.59 29.46
N THR A 72 -15.64 9.69 28.26
CA THR A 72 -15.84 8.54 27.39
C THR A 72 -14.51 8.13 26.75
N LEU A 73 -14.26 6.82 26.66
CA LEU A 73 -13.15 6.30 25.86
C LEU A 73 -13.50 6.33 24.38
N GLN A 74 -12.62 6.92 23.58
CA GLN A 74 -12.76 6.97 22.13
C GLN A 74 -11.57 6.30 21.46
N THR A 75 -11.83 5.68 20.30
CA THR A 75 -10.81 5.02 19.49
C THR A 75 -10.84 5.51 18.06
N HIS A 76 -9.70 5.46 17.39
CA HIS A 76 -9.61 5.76 15.97
C HIS A 76 -8.52 4.96 15.28
N VAL A 77 -8.75 4.53 14.05
CA VAL A 77 -7.78 3.78 13.26
C VAL A 77 -7.09 4.74 12.30
N MET A 78 -5.79 4.96 12.52
CA MET A 78 -4.90 5.66 11.60
C MET A 78 -4.40 4.65 10.56
N SER A 79 -4.83 4.76 9.32
CA SER A 79 -4.48 3.85 8.21
C SER A 79 -3.55 4.51 7.18
N GLY A 80 -3.09 3.73 6.19
CA GLY A 80 -2.22 4.23 5.12
C GLY A 80 -0.78 4.48 5.56
N LEU A 81 -0.33 3.84 6.64
CA LEU A 81 1.01 3.98 7.17
C LEU A 81 2.00 3.05 6.45
N SER A 82 3.26 3.47 6.38
CA SER A 82 4.35 2.60 5.92
C SER A 82 4.60 1.50 6.96
N GLY A 83 4.86 0.28 6.50
CA GLY A 83 5.23 -0.84 7.37
C GLY A 83 6.61 -0.66 8.00
N ASN A 84 6.85 -1.39 9.08
CA ASN A 84 8.10 -1.35 9.86
C ASN A 84 8.58 0.08 10.20
N THR A 85 7.65 0.97 10.54
CA THR A 85 7.92 2.40 10.74
C THR A 85 7.42 2.85 12.11
N LEU A 86 8.29 3.50 12.88
CA LEU A 86 7.93 4.14 14.14
C LEU A 86 7.24 5.49 13.86
N TYR A 87 6.08 5.68 14.48
CA TYR A 87 5.32 6.92 14.43
C TYR A 87 5.19 7.56 15.81
N TYR A 88 5.28 8.89 15.83
CA TYR A 88 4.93 9.76 16.95
C TYR A 88 3.59 10.39 16.65
N ILE A 89 2.66 10.36 17.60
CA ILE A 89 1.28 10.79 17.44
C ILE A 89 0.94 11.77 18.56
N ALA A 90 0.36 12.90 18.21
CA ALA A 90 -0.16 13.85 19.19
C ALA A 90 -1.48 14.44 18.67
N MET A 91 -2.25 15.05 19.56
CA MET A 91 -3.51 15.67 19.18
C MET A 91 -3.83 16.92 19.98
N LYS A 92 -4.73 17.74 19.43
CA LYS A 92 -5.38 18.86 20.10
C LYS A 92 -6.89 18.76 19.93
N THR A 93 -7.64 19.26 20.90
CA THR A 93 -9.11 19.40 20.81
C THR A 93 -9.49 20.82 20.47
N LEU A 94 -10.59 20.97 19.73
CA LEU A 94 -11.18 22.26 19.36
C LEU A 94 -12.60 22.35 19.91
N ASP A 95 -13.01 23.53 20.40
CA ASP A 95 -14.38 23.81 20.83
C ASP A 95 -15.23 24.53 19.74
N GLU A 96 -16.43 24.99 20.14
CA GLU A 96 -17.41 25.69 19.30
C GLU A 96 -16.97 27.09 18.82
N VAL A 97 -16.01 27.72 19.52
CA VAL A 97 -15.45 29.02 19.19
C VAL A 97 -13.93 28.84 19.02
N PRO A 98 -13.52 28.17 17.94
CA PRO A 98 -12.36 27.27 17.78
C PRO A 98 -11.15 27.54 18.68
N ASN A 99 -11.33 27.41 20.00
CA ASN A 99 -10.25 27.46 20.96
C ASN A 99 -9.57 26.10 20.93
N ILE A 100 -8.25 26.13 20.79
CA ILE A 100 -7.45 24.93 20.67
C ILE A 100 -6.84 24.62 22.05
N SER A 101 -6.94 23.37 22.48
CA SER A 101 -6.29 22.90 23.71
C SER A 101 -4.76 23.00 23.63
N ALA A 102 -4.09 22.86 24.78
CA ALA A 102 -2.69 22.47 24.78
C ALA A 102 -2.50 21.10 24.08
N LEU A 103 -1.26 20.83 23.65
CA LEU A 103 -0.90 19.55 23.05
C LEU A 103 -1.14 18.40 24.04
N SER A 104 -1.60 17.26 23.53
CA SER A 104 -1.67 16.03 24.30
C SER A 104 -0.29 15.51 24.74
N ASN A 105 -0.27 14.44 25.53
CA ASN A 105 0.91 13.57 25.57
C ASN A 105 1.23 13.04 24.15
N VAL A 106 2.50 12.68 23.91
CA VAL A 106 2.92 12.11 22.63
C VAL A 106 2.90 10.58 22.74
N ALA A 107 2.01 9.94 21.99
CA ALA A 107 1.98 8.49 21.87
C ALA A 107 2.97 8.03 20.80
N THR A 108 3.44 6.79 20.91
CA THR A 108 4.28 6.15 19.91
C THR A 108 3.75 4.78 19.55
N GLY A 109 3.89 4.38 18.28
CA GLY A 109 3.60 3.02 17.82
C GLY A 109 4.42 2.68 16.59
N THR A 110 4.79 1.40 16.46
CA THR A 110 5.56 0.89 15.32
C THR A 110 4.69 -0.05 14.52
N THR A 111 4.47 0.25 13.24
CA THR A 111 3.77 -0.67 12.33
C THR A 111 4.56 -1.96 12.17
N LEU A 112 3.85 -3.07 11.92
CA LEU A 112 4.47 -4.36 11.70
C LEU A 112 5.25 -4.38 10.39
N VAL A 113 6.18 -5.32 10.26
CA VAL A 113 6.83 -5.63 8.98
C VAL A 113 5.75 -6.19 8.03
N PRO A 114 5.57 -5.63 6.82
CA PRO A 114 4.69 -6.22 5.81
C PRO A 114 5.11 -7.66 5.50
N ALA A 115 4.15 -8.54 5.27
CA ALA A 115 4.46 -9.87 4.77
C ALA A 115 5.15 -9.76 3.41
N ALA A 116 6.15 -10.60 3.17
CA ALA A 116 6.72 -10.72 1.83
C ALA A 116 5.65 -11.27 0.88
N ASP A 117 5.60 -10.72 -0.33
CA ASP A 117 4.79 -11.30 -1.38
C ASP A 117 5.34 -12.69 -1.75
N SER A 118 4.43 -13.65 -1.82
CA SER A 118 4.71 -15.05 -2.08
C SER A 118 3.70 -15.67 -3.04
N THR A 119 2.77 -14.87 -3.56
CA THR A 119 1.77 -15.34 -4.51
C THR A 119 2.42 -15.27 -5.89
N PRO A 120 2.54 -16.39 -6.61
CA PRO A 120 3.14 -16.37 -7.94
C PRO A 120 2.20 -15.73 -8.97
N PRO A 121 2.75 -15.21 -10.08
CA PRO A 121 1.98 -14.84 -11.26
C PRO A 121 1.14 -15.99 -11.81
N GLY A 122 0.11 -15.63 -12.56
CA GLY A 122 -0.75 -16.58 -13.26
C GLY A 122 0.02 -17.39 -14.29
N THR A 123 -0.33 -18.67 -14.45
CA THR A 123 0.22 -19.47 -15.54
C THR A 123 -0.43 -19.05 -16.86
N VAL A 124 0.39 -18.72 -17.85
CA VAL A 124 -0.09 -18.51 -19.22
C VAL A 124 -0.41 -19.86 -19.87
N THR A 125 -1.66 -20.07 -20.25
CA THR A 125 -2.14 -21.35 -20.82
C THR A 125 -2.52 -21.27 -22.31
N ASP A 126 -2.50 -20.07 -22.89
CA ASP A 126 -2.99 -19.79 -24.24
C ASP A 126 -1.92 -19.20 -25.17
N LEU A 127 -0.63 -19.35 -24.79
CA LEU A 127 0.48 -18.96 -25.66
C LEU A 127 0.38 -19.70 -27.00
N MET A 128 0.30 -18.94 -28.09
CA MET A 128 0.32 -19.52 -29.43
C MET A 128 0.94 -18.57 -30.47
N VAL A 129 1.24 -19.13 -31.64
CA VAL A 129 1.80 -18.41 -32.78
C VAL A 129 0.67 -17.87 -33.65
N ILE A 130 0.71 -16.58 -33.96
CA ILE A 130 -0.29 -15.93 -34.85
C ILE A 130 0.25 -15.58 -36.24
N SER A 131 1.57 -15.42 -36.36
CA SER A 131 2.19 -15.24 -37.68
C SER A 131 3.64 -15.71 -37.67
N ALA A 132 4.11 -16.15 -38.83
CA ALA A 132 5.50 -16.50 -39.05
C ALA A 132 5.96 -15.92 -40.40
N THR A 133 7.16 -15.37 -40.39
CA THR A 133 7.84 -14.82 -41.56
C THR A 133 9.21 -15.50 -41.68
N TYR A 134 9.95 -15.18 -42.75
CA TYR A 134 11.32 -15.69 -42.91
C TYR A 134 12.28 -15.24 -41.79
N LEU A 135 11.99 -14.15 -41.07
CA LEU A 135 12.89 -13.57 -40.08
C LEU A 135 12.33 -13.53 -38.66
N GLY A 136 11.13 -14.06 -38.43
CA GLY A 136 10.53 -13.97 -37.10
C GLY A 136 9.15 -14.59 -36.98
N VAL A 137 8.76 -14.78 -35.72
CA VAL A 137 7.49 -15.39 -35.31
C VAL A 137 6.81 -14.45 -34.33
N THR A 138 5.54 -14.13 -34.59
CA THR A 138 4.72 -13.36 -33.66
C THR A 138 3.90 -14.31 -32.80
N LEU A 139 4.09 -14.16 -31.49
CA LEU A 139 3.39 -14.86 -30.43
C LEU A 139 2.26 -13.96 -29.90
N HIS A 140 1.19 -14.58 -29.40
CA HIS A 140 0.22 -13.91 -28.55
C HIS A 140 -0.18 -14.79 -27.37
N TRP A 141 -0.66 -14.15 -26.31
CA TRP A 141 -1.13 -14.78 -25.08
C TRP A 141 -1.98 -13.82 -24.26
N THR A 142 -2.66 -14.35 -23.25
CA THR A 142 -3.34 -13.56 -22.22
C THR A 142 -2.37 -13.22 -21.10
N ALA A 143 -2.20 -11.93 -20.80
CA ALA A 143 -1.29 -11.46 -19.76
C ALA A 143 -1.68 -12.02 -18.37
N PRO A 144 -0.74 -12.61 -17.63
CA PRO A 144 -0.98 -12.98 -16.24
C PRO A 144 -1.01 -11.72 -15.35
N GLY A 145 -1.53 -11.89 -14.14
CA GLY A 145 -1.36 -10.93 -13.06
C GLY A 145 -0.10 -11.19 -12.24
N ASP A 146 0.18 -10.30 -11.30
CA ASP A 146 1.23 -10.45 -10.29
C ASP A 146 0.86 -11.58 -9.32
N ASP A 147 -0.39 -11.54 -8.85
CA ASP A 147 -0.99 -12.53 -7.95
C ASP A 147 -2.02 -13.37 -8.73
N GLY A 148 -1.55 -14.38 -9.46
CA GLY A 148 -2.41 -15.15 -10.36
C GLY A 148 -2.92 -14.29 -11.53
N PHE A 149 -4.18 -13.88 -11.52
CA PHE A 149 -4.80 -13.06 -12.58
C PHE A 149 -5.26 -11.68 -12.07
N SER A 150 -4.63 -11.18 -11.01
CA SER A 150 -4.83 -9.84 -10.46
C SER A 150 -3.55 -9.01 -10.56
N GLY A 151 -3.69 -7.69 -10.74
CA GLY A 151 -2.54 -6.79 -10.91
C GLY A 151 -1.86 -6.96 -12.26
N THR A 152 -0.54 -6.74 -12.28
CA THR A 152 0.30 -6.77 -13.49
C THR A 152 1.60 -7.48 -13.14
N ALA A 153 1.93 -8.56 -13.84
CA ALA A 153 3.21 -9.22 -13.67
C ALA A 153 4.39 -8.27 -13.97
N THR A 154 5.55 -8.51 -13.36
CA THR A 154 6.69 -7.61 -13.50
C THR A 154 7.42 -7.76 -14.84
N SER A 155 7.53 -8.99 -15.36
CA SER A 155 8.28 -9.29 -16.58
C SER A 155 7.82 -10.57 -17.24
N TYR A 156 8.21 -10.76 -18.50
CA TYR A 156 8.12 -12.03 -19.22
C TYR A 156 9.52 -12.60 -19.46
N ASP A 157 9.64 -13.92 -19.45
CA ASP A 157 10.79 -14.68 -19.98
C ASP A 157 10.27 -15.53 -21.16
N VAL A 158 10.44 -15.02 -22.38
CA VAL A 158 10.07 -15.75 -23.60
C VAL A 158 11.30 -16.49 -24.10
N ARG A 159 11.18 -17.80 -24.33
CA ARG A 159 12.29 -18.62 -24.82
C ARG A 159 11.94 -19.38 -26.08
N TYR A 160 12.96 -19.66 -26.89
CA TYR A 160 12.83 -20.39 -28.13
C TYR A 160 13.95 -21.42 -28.35
N SER A 161 13.65 -22.49 -29.11
CA SER A 161 14.57 -23.59 -29.39
C SER A 161 14.20 -24.36 -30.67
N HIS A 162 15.15 -25.11 -31.22
CA HIS A 162 14.89 -26.08 -32.30
C HIS A 162 14.35 -27.44 -31.79
N ALA A 163 14.25 -27.62 -30.46
CA ALA A 163 13.69 -28.81 -29.83
C ALA A 163 12.52 -28.41 -28.90
N PRO A 164 11.58 -29.34 -28.60
CA PRO A 164 10.48 -29.08 -27.68
C PRO A 164 10.96 -28.55 -26.32
N ILE A 165 10.30 -27.48 -25.87
CA ILE A 165 10.54 -26.87 -24.56
C ILE A 165 9.52 -27.42 -23.57
N THR A 166 10.00 -27.77 -22.38
CA THR A 166 9.30 -28.29 -21.23
C THR A 166 9.69 -27.47 -20.01
N ALA A 167 8.98 -27.63 -18.90
CA ALA A 167 9.36 -26.97 -17.64
C ALA A 167 10.80 -27.32 -17.19
N ALA A 168 11.27 -28.54 -17.48
CA ALA A 168 12.57 -29.05 -17.03
C ALA A 168 13.76 -28.50 -17.85
N ASN A 169 13.57 -28.25 -19.15
CA ASN A 169 14.62 -27.75 -20.04
C ASN A 169 14.39 -26.29 -20.47
N PHE A 170 13.48 -25.57 -19.80
CA PHE A 170 13.19 -24.16 -20.11
C PHE A 170 14.46 -23.29 -20.02
N ILE A 171 15.28 -23.51 -18.97
CA ILE A 171 16.49 -22.71 -18.75
C ILE A 171 17.56 -22.91 -19.82
N ASP A 172 17.51 -24.03 -20.55
CA ASP A 172 18.46 -24.38 -21.62
C ASP A 172 18.07 -23.76 -22.98
N ALA A 173 16.83 -23.29 -23.12
CA ALA A 173 16.35 -22.62 -24.33
C ALA A 173 16.87 -21.18 -24.41
N THR A 174 16.98 -20.67 -25.64
CA THR A 174 17.51 -19.34 -25.90
C THR A 174 16.48 -18.28 -25.48
N PRO A 175 16.82 -17.31 -24.61
CA PRO A 175 15.94 -16.20 -24.29
C PRO A 175 15.74 -15.30 -25.51
N ALA A 176 14.51 -14.86 -25.72
CA ALA A 176 14.23 -13.77 -26.62
C ALA A 176 14.78 -12.46 -26.03
N ALA A 177 14.92 -11.44 -26.88
CA ALA A 177 15.35 -10.14 -26.45
C ALA A 177 14.23 -9.13 -26.66
N SER A 178 14.15 -8.15 -25.77
CA SER A 178 13.21 -7.03 -25.85
C SER A 178 11.74 -7.46 -25.71
N GLU A 179 11.44 -8.33 -24.74
CA GLU A 179 10.06 -8.62 -24.36
C GLU A 179 9.31 -7.32 -24.02
N PRO A 180 8.02 -7.20 -24.38
CA PRO A 180 7.22 -6.06 -23.97
C PRO A 180 7.00 -6.10 -22.45
N PRO A 181 6.81 -4.95 -21.79
CA PRO A 181 6.32 -4.93 -20.42
C PRO A 181 4.94 -5.62 -20.35
N PRO A 182 4.67 -6.42 -19.31
CA PRO A 182 3.35 -7.00 -19.12
C PRO A 182 2.25 -5.94 -19.03
N GLY A 183 1.13 -6.20 -19.70
CA GLY A 183 -0.11 -5.46 -19.55
C GLY A 183 -0.88 -5.89 -18.30
N PRO A 184 -1.99 -5.19 -17.97
CA PRO A 184 -2.88 -5.62 -16.89
C PRO A 184 -3.35 -7.07 -17.09
N ALA A 185 -3.55 -7.79 -15.99
CA ALA A 185 -4.02 -9.17 -16.04
C ALA A 185 -5.27 -9.33 -16.94
N ASN A 186 -5.31 -10.43 -17.70
CA ASN A 186 -6.36 -10.77 -18.67
C ASN A 186 -6.41 -9.88 -19.93
N SER A 187 -5.45 -8.97 -20.12
CA SER A 187 -5.28 -8.26 -21.38
C SER A 187 -4.57 -9.13 -22.42
N LEU A 188 -4.87 -8.92 -23.70
CA LEU A 188 -4.18 -9.60 -24.79
C LEU A 188 -2.79 -8.97 -24.98
N GLN A 189 -1.75 -9.80 -24.96
CA GLN A 189 -0.36 -9.41 -25.23
C GLN A 189 0.11 -10.04 -26.55
N ALA A 190 1.03 -9.37 -27.25
CA ALA A 190 1.71 -9.90 -28.41
C ALA A 190 3.20 -9.51 -28.42
N PHE A 191 4.03 -10.37 -28.99
CA PHE A 191 5.47 -10.16 -29.12
C PHE A 191 6.03 -10.88 -30.33
N THR A 192 6.93 -10.22 -31.07
CA THR A 192 7.59 -10.82 -32.24
C THR A 192 9.03 -11.16 -31.91
N VAL A 193 9.34 -12.46 -31.91
CA VAL A 193 10.72 -12.96 -31.84
C VAL A 193 11.32 -12.82 -33.24
N THR A 194 12.44 -12.09 -33.35
CA THR A 194 13.10 -11.78 -34.63
C THR A 194 14.46 -12.47 -34.74
N GLY A 195 15.06 -12.43 -35.93
CA GLY A 195 16.37 -13.05 -36.19
C GLY A 195 16.32 -14.58 -36.30
N LEU A 196 15.12 -15.15 -36.44
CA LEU A 196 14.94 -16.58 -36.59
C LEU A 196 15.23 -16.99 -38.04
N GLY A 197 16.09 -18.01 -38.22
CA GLY A 197 16.31 -18.64 -39.52
C GLY A 197 15.18 -19.62 -39.89
N PRO A 198 15.19 -20.15 -41.12
CA PRO A 198 14.21 -21.13 -41.57
C PRO A 198 14.31 -22.42 -40.74
N GLY A 199 13.16 -22.99 -40.36
CA GLY A 199 13.09 -24.26 -39.64
C GLY A 199 11.91 -24.34 -38.69
N THR A 200 11.87 -25.43 -37.92
CA THR A 200 10.92 -25.60 -36.83
C THR A 200 11.49 -24.98 -35.56
N TRP A 201 10.68 -24.13 -34.92
CA TRP A 201 10.97 -23.47 -33.66
C TRP A 201 9.88 -23.78 -32.64
N TYR A 202 10.29 -23.99 -31.40
CA TYR A 202 9.43 -24.17 -30.24
C TYR A 202 9.57 -22.95 -29.35
N PHE A 203 8.46 -22.48 -28.79
CA PHE A 203 8.41 -21.30 -27.92
C PHE A 203 7.79 -21.67 -26.57
N ALA A 204 8.26 -21.00 -25.52
CA ALA A 204 7.69 -21.09 -24.19
C ALA A 204 7.74 -19.71 -23.52
N LEU A 205 6.86 -19.48 -22.57
CA LEU A 205 6.75 -18.24 -21.80
C LEU A 205 6.68 -18.58 -20.31
N LYS A 206 7.38 -17.79 -19.49
CA LYS A 206 7.18 -17.71 -18.05
C LYS A 206 7.06 -16.26 -17.60
#